data_AF-A0A2E9J907-F1
#
_entry.id   AF-A0A2E9J907-F1
#
_cell.length_a   1.000
_cell.length_b   1.000
_cell.length_c   1.000
_cell.angle_alpha   90.00
_cell.angle_beta   90.00
_cell.angle_gamma   90.00
#
_symmetry.space_group_name_H-M   'P 1'
#
loop_
_entity.id
_entity.type
_entity.pdbx_description
1 polymer ?
#
loop_
_entity_poly.entity_id
_entity_poly.type
_entity_poly.pdbx_seq_one_letter_code
_entity_poly.pdbx_strand_id
1 'polypeptide(L)'
;MRTAKANVDLTTTLGSVTLPNPVMTASGTAGYGSELSEYMDLQEIGAIVVKSLHADKWEGNLPPRLHPTPSGMLNSVGLQGPGVKAWIDEKLPSLRNSNARIVASIWGSTVEEFAEAAFLLRDSPPEVVAIEINASCPNLEDRRKLFSHSIQAITEVVEAANVVNKPLWAKLSPNTPELPDIAEAAHKAGAEAVVIANTVLGMAIDVESRKPILGAKRGGLSGPAIRPIAVRAVFDTHEAHPELPIIGVGGINSAEDALEFILAGATGLQIGTATFKDPRICKKVIAGLSRWCESHEVKRISDLIGGAHG
;
A
#
# COMPACT_ATOMS: atom_id res chain seq x y z
N MET A 1 0.69 9.54 -42.37
CA MET A 1 0.70 10.53 -41.28
C MET A 1 0.62 9.78 -39.96
N ARG A 2 1.72 9.70 -39.19
CA ARG A 2 1.64 9.27 -37.79
C ARG A 2 1.07 10.46 -37.03
N THR A 3 -0.20 10.37 -36.63
CA THR A 3 -0.80 11.32 -35.70
C THR A 3 0.08 11.38 -34.45
N ALA A 4 0.46 12.59 -34.04
CA ALA A 4 1.14 12.79 -32.77
C ALA A 4 0.25 12.18 -31.68
N LYS A 5 0.76 11.19 -30.93
CA LYS A 5 0.04 10.66 -29.77
C LYS A 5 -0.24 11.84 -28.84
N ALA A 6 -1.51 12.09 -28.54
CA ALA A 6 -1.87 12.99 -27.46
C ALA A 6 -1.28 12.37 -26.17
N ASN A 7 -0.32 13.05 -25.55
CA ASN A 7 0.32 12.56 -24.34
C ASN A 7 -0.71 12.70 -23.21
N VAL A 8 -1.31 11.59 -22.78
CA VAL A 8 -2.22 11.55 -21.63
C VAL A 8 -1.42 11.95 -20.38
N ASP A 9 -1.96 12.87 -19.59
CA ASP A 9 -1.40 13.22 -18.30
C ASP A 9 -1.81 12.18 -17.26
N LEU A 10 -0.84 11.41 -16.79
CA LEU A 10 -1.03 10.44 -15.71
C LEU A 10 -0.63 10.99 -14.34
N THR A 11 -0.14 12.23 -14.25
CA THR A 11 0.35 12.81 -13.00
C THR A 11 -0.74 12.77 -11.92
N THR A 12 -0.35 12.41 -10.70
CA THR A 12 -1.27 12.41 -9.55
C THR A 12 -0.63 13.09 -8.34
N THR A 13 -1.46 13.66 -7.48
CA THR A 13 -1.05 14.38 -6.28
C THR A 13 -1.70 13.75 -5.06
N LEU A 14 -0.86 13.26 -4.14
CA LEU A 14 -1.23 12.60 -2.89
C LEU A 14 -0.77 13.47 -1.73
N GLY A 15 -1.64 14.40 -1.31
CA GLY A 15 -1.25 15.47 -0.39
C GLY A 15 -0.23 16.39 -1.03
N SER A 16 0.95 16.52 -0.41
CA SER A 16 2.08 17.29 -0.91
C SER A 16 2.96 16.53 -1.90
N VAL A 17 2.75 15.21 -2.10
CA VAL A 17 3.57 14.37 -2.98
C VAL A 17 2.97 14.31 -4.38
N THR A 18 3.72 14.77 -5.38
CA THR A 18 3.36 14.61 -6.81
C THR A 18 4.13 13.44 -7.42
N LEU A 19 3.40 12.49 -8.03
CA LEU A 19 3.96 11.33 -8.71
C LEU A 19 3.71 11.42 -10.23
N PRO A 20 4.62 10.88 -11.07
CA PRO A 20 4.48 10.94 -12.53
C PRO A 20 3.33 10.09 -13.08
N ASN A 21 2.85 9.14 -12.28
CA ASN A 21 1.70 8.28 -12.55
C ASN A 21 1.15 7.73 -11.23
N PRO A 22 -0.09 7.20 -11.18
CA PRO A 22 -0.69 6.78 -9.92
C PRO A 22 -0.20 5.42 -9.42
N VAL A 23 0.62 4.68 -10.18
CA VAL A 23 0.88 3.26 -9.91
C VAL A 23 2.17 3.06 -9.12
N MET A 24 2.04 2.46 -7.94
CA MET A 24 3.12 2.09 -7.04
C MET A 24 3.13 0.58 -6.79
N THR A 25 4.23 0.05 -6.25
CA THR A 25 4.21 -1.29 -5.63
C THR A 25 3.46 -1.24 -4.30
N ALA A 26 2.94 -2.37 -3.82
CA ALA A 26 2.44 -2.46 -2.44
C ALA A 26 3.55 -2.92 -1.48
N SER A 27 3.54 -2.38 -0.26
CA SER A 27 4.47 -2.80 0.81
C SER A 27 4.50 -4.32 0.97
N GLY A 28 5.70 -4.88 0.88
CA GLY A 28 5.98 -6.29 1.10
C GLY A 28 5.81 -7.23 -0.07
N THR A 29 5.58 -6.71 -1.27
CA THR A 29 5.62 -7.49 -2.52
C THR A 29 6.70 -7.03 -3.50
N ALA A 30 7.52 -6.06 -3.10
CA ALA A 30 8.60 -5.47 -3.89
C ALA A 30 9.99 -5.53 -3.19
N GLY A 31 10.11 -6.30 -2.11
CA GLY A 31 11.37 -6.45 -1.38
C GLY A 31 11.72 -5.25 -0.49
N TYR A 32 13.02 -5.09 -0.22
CA TYR A 32 13.56 -3.99 0.59
C TYR A 32 14.47 -3.07 -0.22
N GLY A 33 14.94 -3.49 -1.38
CA GLY A 33 15.86 -2.75 -2.22
C GLY A 33 15.35 -2.67 -3.66
N SER A 34 16.27 -2.82 -4.60
CA SER A 34 16.01 -2.71 -6.03
C SER A 34 15.75 -4.07 -6.69
N GLU A 35 15.17 -5.05 -6.00
CA GLU A 35 15.01 -6.43 -6.53
C GLU A 35 14.20 -6.47 -7.84
N LEU A 36 13.30 -5.50 -8.04
CA LEU A 36 12.53 -5.38 -9.29
C LEU A 36 13.29 -4.70 -10.44
N SER A 37 14.47 -4.13 -10.22
CA SER A 37 15.23 -3.41 -11.25
C SER A 37 15.76 -4.32 -12.37
N GLU A 38 15.86 -5.62 -12.11
CA GLU A 38 16.17 -6.62 -13.13
C GLU A 38 15.05 -6.80 -14.17
N TYR A 39 13.82 -6.39 -13.84
CA TYR A 39 12.63 -6.63 -14.65
C TYR A 39 12.05 -5.35 -15.26
N MET A 40 12.24 -4.20 -14.61
CA MET A 40 11.77 -2.90 -15.08
C MET A 40 12.62 -1.76 -14.52
N ASP A 41 12.63 -0.61 -15.21
CA ASP A 41 13.20 0.62 -14.66
C ASP A 41 12.28 1.16 -13.56
N LEU A 42 12.82 1.30 -12.35
CA LEU A 42 12.05 1.70 -11.17
C LEU A 42 11.63 3.18 -11.23
N GLN A 43 12.29 4.01 -12.05
CA GLN A 43 11.92 5.41 -12.28
C GLN A 43 10.59 5.55 -13.06
N GLU A 44 10.20 4.54 -13.83
CA GLU A 44 9.00 4.58 -14.68
C GLU A 44 7.69 4.46 -13.91
N ILE A 45 7.72 3.89 -12.70
CA ILE A 45 6.53 3.77 -11.85
C ILE A 45 6.41 4.97 -10.90
N GLY A 46 5.23 5.18 -10.32
CA GLY A 46 4.97 6.27 -9.37
C GLY A 46 5.94 6.25 -8.19
N ALA A 47 6.05 5.12 -7.49
CA ALA A 47 7.01 4.89 -6.42
C ALA A 47 7.14 3.39 -6.06
N ILE A 48 8.26 3.04 -5.43
CA ILE A 48 8.50 1.75 -4.79
C ILE A 48 8.13 1.89 -3.30
N VAL A 49 7.08 1.19 -2.88
CA VAL A 49 6.75 1.03 -1.47
C VAL A 49 7.52 -0.19 -0.94
N VAL A 50 8.54 0.05 -0.12
CA VAL A 50 9.35 -1.02 0.46
C VAL A 50 8.56 -1.76 1.54
N LYS A 51 8.99 -2.99 1.85
CA LYS A 51 8.40 -3.76 2.96
C LYS A 51 8.44 -2.96 4.27
N SER A 52 7.35 -3.01 5.04
CA SER A 52 7.24 -2.35 6.35
C SER A 52 8.44 -2.65 7.26
N LEU A 53 9.06 -1.59 7.77
CA LEU A 53 10.24 -1.63 8.63
C LEU A 53 9.81 -1.40 10.08
N HIS A 54 10.31 -2.26 10.97
CA HIS A 54 10.33 -1.99 12.41
C HIS A 54 11.60 -1.19 12.73
N ALA A 55 11.65 -0.50 13.88
CA ALA A 55 12.88 0.19 14.33
C ALA A 55 14.08 -0.77 14.35
N ASP A 56 13.92 -1.90 15.05
CA ASP A 56 14.86 -3.01 15.14
C ASP A 56 14.61 -4.15 14.14
N LYS A 57 15.57 -5.07 14.05
CA LYS A 57 15.44 -6.33 13.30
C LYS A 57 14.26 -7.16 13.84
N TRP A 58 13.47 -7.72 12.93
CA TRP A 58 12.33 -8.56 13.26
C TRP A 58 12.35 -9.87 12.48
N GLU A 59 12.24 -11.00 13.17
CA GLU A 59 12.36 -12.34 12.55
C GLU A 59 11.09 -12.78 11.79
N GLY A 60 9.94 -12.24 12.20
CA GLY A 60 8.63 -12.61 11.67
C GLY A 60 8.10 -13.96 12.16
N ASN A 61 7.02 -14.43 11.54
CA ASN A 61 6.27 -15.60 12.00
C ASN A 61 6.94 -16.93 11.61
N LEU A 62 6.55 -18.03 12.24
CA LEU A 62 7.03 -19.36 11.83
C LEU A 62 6.47 -19.79 10.46
N PRO A 63 7.24 -20.53 9.64
CA PRO A 63 6.75 -21.14 8.41
C PRO A 63 5.74 -22.28 8.69
N PRO A 64 4.88 -22.66 7.73
CA PRO A 64 4.68 -22.05 6.41
C PRO A 64 4.06 -20.65 6.48
N ARG A 65 4.59 -19.70 5.69
CA ARG A 65 4.18 -18.29 5.69
C ARG A 65 3.25 -17.91 4.55
N LEU A 66 3.14 -18.74 3.52
CA LEU A 66 2.36 -18.46 2.32
C LEU A 66 1.54 -19.69 1.95
N HIS A 67 0.34 -19.47 1.40
CA HIS A 67 -0.48 -20.52 0.81
C HIS A 67 -1.34 -19.96 -0.32
N PRO A 68 -1.35 -20.54 -1.53
CA PRO A 68 -2.22 -20.08 -2.60
C PRO A 68 -3.70 -20.33 -2.26
N THR A 69 -4.59 -19.47 -2.75
CA THR A 69 -6.04 -19.65 -2.67
C THR A 69 -6.66 -19.41 -4.04
N PRO A 70 -7.93 -19.81 -4.27
CA PRO A 70 -8.63 -19.41 -5.49
C PRO A 70 -8.57 -17.89 -5.69
N SER A 71 -8.00 -17.46 -6.82
CA SER A 71 -7.83 -16.05 -7.17
C SER A 71 -7.06 -15.22 -6.13
N GLY A 72 -6.16 -15.82 -5.36
CA GLY A 72 -5.42 -15.08 -4.34
C GLY A 72 -4.35 -15.89 -3.62
N MET A 73 -3.94 -15.39 -2.47
CA MET A 73 -3.06 -16.11 -1.55
C MET A 73 -3.30 -15.65 -0.11
N LEU A 74 -3.03 -16.55 0.84
CA LEU A 74 -2.84 -16.21 2.24
C LEU A 74 -1.36 -15.95 2.52
N ASN A 75 -1.09 -14.95 3.34
CA ASN A 75 0.25 -14.70 3.88
C ASN A 75 0.21 -14.50 5.39
N SER A 76 1.26 -14.95 6.07
CA SER A 76 1.53 -14.67 7.48
C SER A 76 3.03 -14.56 7.69
N VAL A 77 3.64 -13.61 6.97
CA VAL A 77 5.10 -13.36 7.05
C VAL A 77 5.49 -12.84 8.44
N GLY A 78 4.58 -12.13 9.10
CA GLY A 78 4.80 -11.55 10.43
C GLY A 78 5.74 -10.35 10.41
N LEU A 79 5.72 -9.55 9.33
CA LEU A 79 6.47 -8.30 9.23
C LEU A 79 7.99 -8.47 9.46
N GLN A 80 8.55 -9.63 9.07
CA GLN A 80 10.00 -9.86 9.06
C GLN A 80 10.70 -8.66 8.41
N GLY A 81 11.89 -8.29 8.89
CA GLY A 81 12.68 -7.21 8.31
C GLY A 81 14.01 -6.96 9.02
N PRO A 82 14.94 -6.24 8.36
CA PRO A 82 16.27 -5.97 8.89
C PRO A 82 16.29 -4.87 9.97
N GLY A 83 15.20 -4.11 10.11
CA GLY A 83 15.15 -2.88 10.90
C GLY A 83 15.45 -1.64 10.05
N VAL A 84 15.06 -0.45 10.52
CA VAL A 84 15.22 0.81 9.77
C VAL A 84 16.69 1.11 9.48
N LYS A 85 17.56 1.00 10.49
CA LYS A 85 18.98 1.37 10.33
C LYS A 85 19.69 0.50 9.29
N ALA A 86 19.55 -0.83 9.40
CA ALA A 86 20.14 -1.75 8.44
C ALA A 86 19.56 -1.56 7.02
N TRP A 87 18.28 -1.19 6.90
CA TRP A 87 17.70 -0.85 5.61
C TRP A 87 18.33 0.42 4.99
N ILE A 88 18.52 1.47 5.78
CA ILE A 88 19.19 2.72 5.33
C ILE A 88 20.62 2.42 4.86
N ASP A 89 21.36 1.62 5.61
CA ASP A 89 22.77 1.37 5.34
C ASP A 89 22.97 0.40 4.15
N GLU A 90 22.13 -0.63 4.05
CA GLU A 90 22.38 -1.76 3.13
C GLU A 90 21.48 -1.80 1.90
N LYS A 91 20.26 -1.23 1.94
CA LYS A 91 19.24 -1.41 0.90
C LYS A 91 18.86 -0.12 0.20
N LEU A 92 18.71 0.97 0.94
CA LEU A 92 18.38 2.29 0.39
C LEU A 92 19.37 2.75 -0.71
N PRO A 93 20.70 2.52 -0.63
CA PRO A 93 21.61 2.96 -1.67
C PRO A 93 21.30 2.38 -3.06
N SER A 94 20.85 1.12 -3.15
CA SER A 94 20.56 0.49 -4.45
C SER A 94 19.28 1.05 -5.09
N LEU A 95 18.28 1.39 -4.27
CA LEU A 95 17.06 2.08 -4.72
C LEU A 95 17.39 3.47 -5.26
N ARG A 96 18.25 4.22 -4.57
CA ARG A 96 18.70 5.55 -5.01
C ARG A 96 19.48 5.50 -6.31
N ASN A 97 20.39 4.53 -6.44
CA ASN A 97 21.14 4.32 -7.69
C ASN A 97 20.24 3.93 -8.88
N SER A 98 19.02 3.47 -8.60
CA SER A 98 17.99 3.17 -9.61
C SER A 98 17.07 4.35 -9.89
N ASN A 99 17.34 5.54 -9.34
CA ASN A 99 16.49 6.75 -9.45
C ASN A 99 15.02 6.52 -9.04
N ALA A 100 14.78 5.56 -8.13
CA ALA A 100 13.44 5.25 -7.67
C ALA A 100 12.92 6.37 -6.75
N ARG A 101 11.61 6.65 -6.85
CA ARG A 101 10.85 7.33 -5.80
C ARG A 101 10.47 6.29 -4.76
N ILE A 102 10.71 6.55 -3.48
CA ILE A 102 10.65 5.54 -2.42
C ILE A 102 9.61 5.96 -1.39
N VAL A 103 8.74 5.04 -1.02
CA VAL A 103 7.84 5.18 0.12
C VAL A 103 8.30 4.19 1.17
N ALA A 104 8.77 4.70 2.31
CA ALA A 104 9.22 3.86 3.41
C ALA A 104 8.01 3.45 4.24
N SER A 105 7.61 2.19 4.15
CA SER A 105 6.56 1.66 5.01
C SER A 105 7.14 1.36 6.40
N ILE A 106 6.45 1.71 7.48
CA ILE A 106 6.85 1.43 8.87
C ILE A 106 5.76 0.67 9.61
N TRP A 107 6.14 -0.06 10.66
CA TRP A 107 5.19 -0.69 11.57
C TRP A 107 5.76 -0.78 13.00
N GLY A 108 4.86 -0.88 13.98
CA GLY A 108 5.16 -1.14 15.39
C GLY A 108 4.01 -1.89 16.08
N SER A 109 4.30 -2.41 17.26
CA SER A 109 3.37 -3.09 18.18
C SER A 109 2.77 -2.12 19.21
N THR A 110 3.47 -1.01 19.47
CA THR A 110 3.06 0.09 20.34
C THR A 110 3.23 1.43 19.62
N VAL A 111 2.62 2.49 20.14
CA VAL A 111 2.75 3.86 19.61
C VAL A 111 4.21 4.32 19.61
N GLU A 112 4.96 3.95 20.65
CA GLU A 112 6.38 4.27 20.80
C GLU A 112 7.24 3.60 19.71
N GLU A 113 6.95 2.34 19.37
CA GLU A 113 7.67 1.63 18.30
C GLU A 113 7.43 2.28 16.93
N PHE A 114 6.21 2.79 16.68
CA PHE A 114 5.93 3.58 15.47
C PHE A 114 6.70 4.90 15.47
N ALA A 115 6.72 5.62 16.60
CA ALA A 115 7.47 6.87 16.76
C ALA A 115 8.97 6.66 16.53
N GLU A 116 9.53 5.59 17.08
CA GLU A 116 10.95 5.25 16.93
C GLU A 116 11.31 4.93 15.48
N ALA A 117 10.51 4.10 14.80
CA ALA A 117 10.73 3.79 13.39
C ALA A 117 10.64 5.06 12.50
N ALA A 118 9.68 5.95 12.78
CA ALA A 118 9.53 7.24 12.09
C ALA A 118 10.72 8.17 12.37
N PHE A 119 11.17 8.25 13.63
CA PHE A 119 12.31 9.08 14.05
C PHE A 119 13.60 8.66 13.34
N LEU A 120 13.86 7.35 13.21
CA LEU A 120 15.02 6.82 12.49
C LEU A 120 15.01 7.16 10.99
N LEU A 121 13.85 7.49 10.42
CA LEU A 121 13.67 7.93 9.03
C LEU A 121 13.63 9.46 8.86
N ARG A 122 13.73 10.24 9.94
CA ARG A 122 13.62 11.72 9.91
C ARG A 122 14.57 12.36 8.91
N ASP A 123 15.81 11.88 8.88
CA ASP A 123 16.87 12.44 8.05
C ASP A 123 17.04 11.67 6.73
N SER A 124 16.00 10.92 6.33
CA SER A 124 16.00 10.17 5.07
C SER A 124 16.08 11.10 3.84
N PRO A 125 16.77 10.67 2.78
CA PRO A 125 17.07 11.54 1.65
C PRO A 125 15.80 11.89 0.85
N PRO A 126 15.84 12.90 -0.04
CA PRO A 126 14.66 13.36 -0.78
C PRO A 126 13.97 12.29 -1.63
N GLU A 127 14.70 11.26 -2.06
CA GLU A 127 14.17 10.11 -2.80
C GLU A 127 13.17 9.29 -1.95
N VAL A 128 13.25 9.36 -0.62
CA VAL A 128 12.17 8.92 0.28
C VAL A 128 11.13 10.04 0.33
N VAL A 129 10.08 9.87 -0.47
CA VAL A 129 9.06 10.90 -0.75
C VAL A 129 7.90 10.89 0.24
N ALA A 130 7.65 9.76 0.89
CA ALA A 130 6.62 9.61 1.92
C ALA A 130 6.92 8.46 2.87
N ILE A 131 6.28 8.47 4.03
CA ILE A 131 6.25 7.35 4.99
C ILE A 131 4.86 6.73 4.98
N GLU A 132 4.78 5.43 4.73
CA GLU A 132 3.52 4.67 4.86
C GLU A 132 3.44 4.03 6.25
N ILE A 133 2.57 4.54 7.11
CA ILE A 133 2.30 4.01 8.43
C ILE A 133 1.39 2.80 8.28
N ASN A 134 1.94 1.60 8.47
CA ASN A 134 1.17 0.37 8.41
C ASN A 134 0.44 0.10 9.73
N ALA A 135 -0.62 0.87 9.96
CA ALA A 135 -1.47 0.80 11.14
C ALA A 135 -2.61 -0.23 11.01
N SER A 136 -2.46 -1.23 10.14
CA SER A 136 -3.52 -2.25 9.93
C SER A 136 -3.61 -3.29 11.06
N CYS A 137 -2.66 -3.28 11.98
CA CYS A 137 -2.59 -4.20 13.13
C CYS A 137 -2.30 -3.43 14.44
N PRO A 138 -3.18 -2.55 14.92
CA PRO A 138 -2.93 -1.89 16.20
C PRO A 138 -3.42 -2.77 17.35
N ASN A 139 -2.49 -3.04 18.27
CA ASN A 139 -2.62 -3.59 19.63
C ASN A 139 -2.38 -5.10 19.85
N LEU A 140 -1.20 -5.37 20.44
CA LEU A 140 -0.73 -6.65 20.99
C LEU A 140 -0.96 -6.79 22.51
N GLU A 141 -1.37 -5.73 23.22
CA GLU A 141 -1.61 -5.78 24.66
C GLU A 141 -2.94 -6.44 25.06
N ASP A 142 -3.96 -6.41 24.19
CA ASP A 142 -5.22 -7.09 24.44
C ASP A 142 -5.71 -7.86 23.20
N ARG A 143 -5.10 -9.03 22.94
CA ARG A 143 -5.48 -9.97 21.87
C ARG A 143 -6.94 -10.43 21.90
N ARG A 144 -7.73 -10.05 22.93
CA ARG A 144 -9.15 -10.41 23.09
C ARG A 144 -10.12 -9.34 22.62
N LYS A 145 -9.66 -8.10 22.39
CA LYS A 145 -10.45 -7.06 21.74
C LYS A 145 -9.76 -6.72 20.42
N LEU A 146 -10.47 -6.87 19.31
CA LEU A 146 -10.10 -6.22 18.06
C LEU A 146 -10.24 -4.69 18.28
N PHE A 147 -9.33 -4.09 19.05
CA PHE A 147 -9.06 -2.65 19.04
C PHE A 147 -8.43 -2.23 17.71
N SER A 148 -8.31 -3.15 16.75
CA SER A 148 -7.58 -3.06 15.50
C SER A 148 -8.16 -2.06 14.49
N HIS A 149 -9.14 -1.27 14.91
CA HIS A 149 -9.97 -0.37 14.09
C HIS A 149 -10.55 0.77 14.93
N SER A 150 -9.90 1.21 16.01
CA SER A 150 -10.38 2.37 16.75
C SER A 150 -9.79 3.67 16.18
N ILE A 151 -10.64 4.68 16.08
CA ILE A 151 -10.27 6.07 15.78
C ILE A 151 -9.12 6.53 16.69
N GLN A 152 -9.16 6.18 17.97
CA GLN A 152 -8.11 6.54 18.93
C GLN A 152 -6.74 5.98 18.53
N ALA A 153 -6.65 4.68 18.24
CA ALA A 153 -5.36 4.04 17.96
C ALA A 153 -4.72 4.58 16.68
N ILE A 154 -5.51 4.85 15.64
CA ILE A 154 -4.98 5.45 14.41
C ILE A 154 -4.50 6.88 14.64
N THR A 155 -5.24 7.68 15.43
CA THR A 155 -4.83 9.05 15.79
C THR A 155 -3.50 9.05 16.53
N GLU A 156 -3.38 8.25 17.59
CA GLU A 156 -2.15 8.18 18.42
C GLU A 156 -0.93 7.77 17.59
N VAL A 157 -1.07 6.75 16.73
CA VAL A 157 0.03 6.27 15.89
C VAL A 157 0.45 7.29 14.83
N VAL A 158 -0.51 7.96 14.18
CA VAL A 158 -0.19 8.98 13.17
C VAL A 158 0.45 10.21 13.80
N GLU A 159 -0.07 10.69 14.93
CA GLU A 159 0.52 11.81 15.68
C GLU A 159 1.94 11.50 16.14
N ALA A 160 2.17 10.28 16.65
CA ALA A 160 3.49 9.85 17.10
C ALA A 160 4.51 9.73 15.95
N ALA A 161 4.06 9.34 14.76
CA ALA A 161 4.90 9.27 13.57
C ALA A 161 5.23 10.65 12.97
N ASN A 162 4.50 11.72 13.33
CA ASN A 162 4.68 13.09 12.82
C ASN A 162 6.02 13.75 13.24
N VAL A 163 6.84 13.04 14.03
CA VAL A 163 8.24 13.40 14.28
C VAL A 163 9.13 13.33 13.04
N VAL A 164 8.69 12.61 12.00
CA VAL A 164 9.36 12.56 10.69
C VAL A 164 9.00 13.80 9.88
N ASN A 165 9.98 14.53 9.35
CA ASN A 165 9.73 15.69 8.50
C ASN A 165 9.47 15.25 7.04
N LYS A 166 8.50 14.34 6.86
CA LYS A 166 8.12 13.74 5.57
C LYS A 166 6.60 13.56 5.52
N PRO A 167 5.99 13.61 4.32
CA PRO A 167 4.57 13.31 4.15
C PRO A 167 4.21 11.93 4.71
N LEU A 168 3.13 11.87 5.49
CA LEU A 168 2.64 10.64 6.11
C LEU A 168 1.44 10.09 5.35
N TRP A 169 1.44 8.79 5.05
CA TRP A 169 0.29 8.07 4.51
C TRP A 169 -0.13 6.96 5.47
N ALA A 170 -1.42 6.86 5.80
CA ALA A 170 -1.92 5.86 6.74
C ALA A 170 -2.53 4.66 6.02
N LYS A 171 -1.99 3.45 6.23
CA LYS A 171 -2.50 2.22 5.62
C LYS A 171 -3.50 1.50 6.49
N LEU A 172 -4.71 1.37 5.98
CA LEU A 172 -5.88 0.98 6.76
C LEU A 172 -6.34 -0.44 6.40
N SER A 173 -6.94 -1.10 7.38
CA SER A 173 -7.43 -2.46 7.26
C SER A 173 -8.90 -2.45 6.83
N PRO A 174 -9.32 -3.28 5.85
CA PRO A 174 -10.72 -3.32 5.39
C PRO A 174 -11.63 -4.12 6.32
N ASN A 175 -11.11 -4.64 7.44
CA ASN A 175 -11.82 -5.59 8.31
C ASN A 175 -12.75 -4.88 9.34
N THR A 176 -13.25 -3.69 9.00
CA THR A 176 -14.11 -2.83 9.84
C THR A 176 -15.11 -2.09 8.96
N PRO A 177 -16.37 -1.94 9.40
CA PRO A 177 -17.33 -1.05 8.76
C PRO A 177 -17.06 0.44 9.06
N GLU A 178 -16.34 0.77 10.13
CA GLU A 178 -15.98 2.15 10.53
C GLU A 178 -14.80 2.73 9.71
N LEU A 179 -14.45 2.13 8.57
CA LEU A 179 -13.28 2.52 7.78
C LEU A 179 -13.28 3.99 7.34
N PRO A 180 -14.41 4.58 6.87
CA PRO A 180 -14.43 6.01 6.54
C PRO A 180 -14.06 6.90 7.73
N ASP A 181 -14.65 6.65 8.91
CA ASP A 181 -14.37 7.43 10.13
C ASP A 181 -12.90 7.28 10.58
N ILE A 182 -12.32 6.08 10.45
CA ILE A 182 -10.91 5.83 10.73
C ILE A 182 -10.00 6.57 9.73
N ALA A 183 -10.40 6.64 8.46
CA ALA A 183 -9.68 7.37 7.43
C ALA A 183 -9.69 8.89 7.71
N GLU A 184 -10.85 9.43 8.10
CA GLU A 184 -10.97 10.81 8.55
C GLU A 184 -10.09 11.10 9.77
N ALA A 185 -10.09 10.20 10.76
CA ALA A 185 -9.28 10.31 11.96
C ALA A 185 -7.78 10.31 11.65
N ALA A 186 -7.33 9.43 10.76
CA ALA A 186 -5.95 9.41 10.28
C ALA A 186 -5.57 10.73 9.60
N HIS A 187 -6.47 11.28 8.78
CA HIS A 187 -6.24 12.54 8.10
C HIS A 187 -6.13 13.72 9.08
N LYS A 188 -7.07 13.83 10.03
CA LYS A 188 -7.05 14.84 11.09
C LYS A 188 -5.80 14.77 11.97
N ALA A 189 -5.24 13.57 12.16
CA ALA A 189 -4.01 13.34 12.90
C ALA A 189 -2.73 13.74 12.15
N GLY A 190 -2.82 14.03 10.84
CA GLY A 190 -1.70 14.52 10.02
C GLY A 190 -1.33 13.62 8.84
N ALA A 191 -2.03 12.51 8.58
CA ALA A 191 -1.82 11.75 7.35
C ALA A 191 -2.34 12.53 6.14
N GLU A 192 -1.50 12.77 5.15
CA GLU A 192 -1.88 13.51 3.94
C GLU A 192 -2.64 12.65 2.92
N ALA A 193 -2.56 11.32 3.06
CA ALA A 193 -3.33 10.36 2.28
C ALA A 193 -3.59 9.08 3.08
N VAL A 194 -4.57 8.30 2.65
CA VAL A 194 -4.85 6.96 3.20
C VAL A 194 -4.63 5.87 2.16
N VAL A 195 -4.12 4.71 2.57
CA VAL A 195 -3.90 3.55 1.70
C VAL A 195 -4.94 2.49 2.04
N ILE A 196 -5.84 2.19 1.09
CA ILE A 196 -7.01 1.32 1.28
C ILE A 196 -7.01 0.24 0.19
N ALA A 197 -6.84 -1.05 0.49
CA ALA A 197 -6.86 -1.69 1.79
C ALA A 197 -5.69 -2.66 2.05
N ASN A 198 -5.36 -2.87 3.33
CA ASN A 198 -4.55 -4.01 3.73
C ASN A 198 -5.31 -5.34 3.50
N THR A 199 -4.68 -6.47 3.81
CA THR A 199 -5.25 -7.80 3.57
C THR A 199 -6.52 -8.08 4.40
N VAL A 200 -7.40 -8.93 3.86
CA VAL A 200 -8.60 -9.43 4.56
C VAL A 200 -8.21 -10.65 5.42
N LEU A 201 -8.79 -10.83 6.60
CA LEU A 201 -8.47 -11.98 7.44
C LEU A 201 -8.95 -13.30 6.83
N GLY A 202 -8.07 -14.32 6.82
CA GLY A 202 -8.38 -15.64 6.27
C GLY A 202 -7.62 -16.79 6.93
N MET A 203 -8.02 -18.02 6.60
CA MET A 203 -7.41 -19.26 7.05
C MET A 203 -7.60 -20.35 6.00
N ALA A 204 -6.65 -21.28 5.93
CA ALA A 204 -6.82 -22.54 5.22
C ALA A 204 -6.50 -23.70 6.17
N ILE A 205 -7.28 -24.78 6.08
CA ILE A 205 -7.14 -25.98 6.91
C ILE A 205 -6.83 -27.15 5.99
N ASP A 206 -5.77 -27.88 6.31
CA ASP A 206 -5.45 -29.14 5.67
C ASP A 206 -6.39 -30.21 6.22
N VAL A 207 -7.19 -30.82 5.34
CA VAL A 207 -8.29 -31.73 5.72
C VAL A 207 -7.80 -33.10 6.20
N GLU A 208 -6.61 -33.52 5.75
CA GLU A 208 -6.02 -34.82 6.13
C GLU A 208 -5.41 -34.74 7.53
N SER A 209 -4.58 -33.73 7.77
CA SER A 209 -3.92 -33.50 9.05
C SER A 209 -4.82 -32.78 10.07
N ARG A 210 -5.92 -32.18 9.63
CA ARG A 210 -6.87 -31.37 10.42
C ARG A 210 -6.21 -30.19 11.12
N LYS A 211 -5.17 -29.62 10.51
CA LYS A 211 -4.38 -28.52 11.05
C LYS A 211 -4.48 -27.29 10.15
N PRO A 212 -4.36 -26.07 10.72
CA PRO A 212 -4.13 -24.88 9.92
C PRO A 212 -2.89 -25.03 9.05
N ILE A 213 -2.98 -24.59 7.78
CA ILE A 213 -1.86 -24.70 6.83
C ILE A 213 -0.72 -23.74 7.17
N LEU A 214 -1.05 -22.52 7.60
CA LEU A 214 -0.06 -21.52 7.97
C LEU A 214 0.48 -21.79 9.38
N GLY A 215 1.79 -21.54 9.59
CA GLY A 215 2.44 -21.71 10.90
C GLY A 215 1.82 -20.82 11.99
N ALA A 216 1.41 -19.61 11.62
CA ALA A 216 0.67 -18.69 12.49
C ALA A 216 -0.85 -18.95 12.54
N LYS A 217 -1.31 -20.06 11.94
CA LYS A 217 -2.71 -20.51 11.81
C LYS A 217 -3.60 -19.63 10.92
N ARG A 218 -3.60 -18.32 11.15
CA ARG A 218 -4.34 -17.30 10.39
C ARG A 218 -3.39 -16.51 9.50
N GLY A 219 -3.92 -15.89 8.46
CA GLY A 219 -3.17 -15.02 7.57
C GLY A 219 -4.04 -13.97 6.89
N GLY A 220 -3.39 -13.07 6.17
CA GLY A 220 -4.04 -12.10 5.31
C GLY A 220 -4.27 -12.67 3.91
N LEU A 221 -5.52 -12.65 3.46
CA LEU A 221 -5.94 -12.90 2.09
C LEU A 221 -5.68 -11.66 1.22
N SER A 222 -5.06 -11.87 0.08
CA SER A 222 -4.79 -10.85 -0.93
C SER A 222 -4.93 -11.42 -2.34
N GLY A 223 -4.78 -10.56 -3.34
CA GLY A 223 -4.98 -10.89 -4.76
C GLY A 223 -6.39 -10.57 -5.25
N PRO A 224 -6.72 -10.93 -6.50
CA PRO A 224 -8.02 -10.60 -7.12
C PRO A 224 -9.25 -10.96 -6.27
N ALA A 225 -9.15 -12.00 -5.43
CA ALA A 225 -10.21 -12.42 -4.51
C ALA A 225 -10.73 -11.33 -3.58
N ILE A 226 -9.89 -10.33 -3.21
CA ILE A 226 -10.32 -9.24 -2.32
C ILE A 226 -10.71 -7.96 -3.06
N ARG A 227 -10.58 -7.91 -4.39
CA ARG A 227 -10.77 -6.66 -5.16
C ARG A 227 -12.15 -6.02 -4.93
N PRO A 228 -13.29 -6.74 -4.99
CA PRO A 228 -14.59 -6.12 -4.75
C PRO A 228 -14.73 -5.50 -3.35
N ILE A 229 -14.08 -6.07 -2.34
CA ILE A 229 -14.07 -5.54 -0.97
C ILE A 229 -13.26 -4.24 -0.92
N ALA A 230 -12.09 -4.23 -1.55
CA ALA A 230 -11.20 -3.07 -1.58
C ALA A 230 -11.78 -1.91 -2.42
N VAL A 231 -12.42 -2.21 -3.55
CA VAL A 231 -13.13 -1.20 -4.37
C VAL A 231 -14.26 -0.56 -3.59
N ARG A 232 -15.11 -1.37 -2.93
CA ARG A 232 -16.17 -0.84 -2.05
C ARG A 232 -15.59 0.02 -0.94
N ALA A 233 -14.52 -0.44 -0.28
CA ALA A 233 -13.87 0.31 0.80
C ALA A 233 -13.35 1.69 0.35
N VAL A 234 -12.78 1.78 -0.86
CA VAL A 234 -12.39 3.05 -1.48
C VAL A 234 -13.61 3.90 -1.80
N PHE A 235 -14.65 3.30 -2.40
CA PHE A 235 -15.90 3.98 -2.74
C PHE A 235 -16.54 4.62 -1.50
N ASP A 236 -16.81 3.83 -0.46
CA ASP A 236 -17.47 4.29 0.77
C ASP A 236 -16.66 5.41 1.45
N THR A 237 -15.32 5.31 1.41
CA THR A 237 -14.44 6.32 2.01
C THR A 237 -14.41 7.61 1.20
N HIS A 238 -14.41 7.52 -0.13
CA HIS A 238 -14.49 8.69 -1.01
C HIS A 238 -15.86 9.37 -0.93
N GLU A 239 -16.95 8.60 -0.84
CA GLU A 239 -18.31 9.14 -0.67
C GLU A 239 -18.41 9.98 0.61
N ALA A 240 -17.86 9.47 1.71
CA ALA A 240 -17.84 10.19 2.98
C ALA A 240 -16.85 11.37 3.00
N HIS A 241 -15.71 11.25 2.31
CA HIS A 241 -14.61 12.22 2.33
C HIS A 241 -14.03 12.48 0.92
N PRO A 242 -14.73 13.23 0.05
CA PRO A 242 -14.35 13.40 -1.36
C PRO A 242 -12.98 14.06 -1.57
N GLU A 243 -12.57 14.92 -0.64
CA GLU A 243 -11.31 15.67 -0.71
C GLU A 243 -10.10 14.89 -0.15
N LEU A 244 -10.33 13.74 0.51
CA LEU A 244 -9.25 12.94 1.09
C LEU A 244 -8.52 12.15 -0.01
N PRO A 245 -7.21 12.32 -0.21
CA PRO A 245 -6.48 11.51 -1.18
C PRO A 245 -6.43 10.04 -0.75
N ILE A 246 -6.93 9.16 -1.61
CA ILE A 246 -7.00 7.71 -1.36
C ILE A 246 -6.06 6.98 -2.31
N ILE A 247 -5.22 6.10 -1.76
CA ILE A 247 -4.38 5.17 -2.50
C ILE A 247 -5.05 3.79 -2.47
N GLY A 248 -5.66 3.40 -3.59
CA GLY A 248 -6.35 2.12 -3.75
C GLY A 248 -5.40 0.92 -3.88
N VAL A 249 -5.65 -0.15 -3.15
CA VAL A 249 -4.86 -1.39 -3.20
C VAL A 249 -5.71 -2.60 -2.86
N GLY A 250 -5.56 -3.66 -3.65
CA GLY A 250 -6.25 -4.93 -3.42
C GLY A 250 -6.67 -5.60 -4.73
N GLY A 251 -5.89 -6.59 -5.17
CA GLY A 251 -6.29 -7.43 -6.31
C GLY A 251 -6.24 -6.78 -7.69
N ILE A 252 -5.56 -5.64 -7.84
CA ILE A 252 -5.28 -5.02 -9.13
C ILE A 252 -4.30 -5.90 -9.92
N ASN A 253 -4.72 -6.36 -11.10
CA ASN A 253 -3.92 -7.18 -12.01
C ASN A 253 -4.08 -6.76 -13.49
N SER A 254 -4.80 -5.68 -13.77
CA SER A 254 -4.90 -5.08 -15.11
C SER A 254 -5.19 -3.57 -15.04
N ALA A 255 -5.25 -2.90 -16.19
CA ALA A 255 -5.62 -1.49 -16.25
C ALA A 255 -7.11 -1.26 -15.97
N GLU A 256 -7.96 -2.21 -16.37
CA GLU A 256 -9.40 -2.20 -16.08
C GLU A 256 -9.63 -2.29 -14.57
N ASP A 257 -8.91 -3.19 -13.87
CA ASP A 257 -8.95 -3.27 -12.41
C ASP A 257 -8.50 -1.94 -11.76
N ALA A 258 -7.46 -1.30 -12.30
CA ALA A 258 -6.99 0.00 -11.81
C ALA A 258 -8.00 1.13 -12.04
N LEU A 259 -8.68 1.15 -13.18
CA LEU A 259 -9.75 2.10 -13.48
C LEU A 259 -10.95 1.91 -12.54
N GLU A 260 -11.27 0.68 -12.14
CA GLU A 260 -12.31 0.40 -11.14
C GLU A 260 -12.04 1.17 -9.82
N PHE A 261 -10.79 1.14 -9.35
CA PHE A 261 -10.38 1.90 -8.16
C PHE A 261 -10.42 3.42 -8.38
N ILE A 262 -9.95 3.91 -9.52
CA ILE A 262 -9.94 5.35 -9.81
C ILE A 262 -11.37 5.89 -9.86
N LEU A 263 -12.26 5.22 -10.59
CA LEU A 263 -13.67 5.59 -10.68
C LEU A 263 -14.38 5.51 -9.31
N ALA A 264 -13.96 4.59 -8.44
CA ALA A 264 -14.44 4.51 -7.06
C ALA A 264 -13.95 5.67 -6.18
N GLY A 265 -12.89 6.39 -6.55
CA GLY A 265 -12.35 7.53 -5.78
C GLY A 265 -10.86 7.47 -5.46
N ALA A 266 -10.12 6.46 -5.94
CA ALA A 266 -8.69 6.37 -5.71
C ALA A 266 -7.91 7.41 -6.53
N THR A 267 -7.10 8.21 -5.85
CA THR A 267 -6.13 9.16 -6.40
C THR A 267 -4.81 8.48 -6.79
N GLY A 268 -4.41 7.47 -6.03
CA GLY A 268 -3.22 6.64 -6.28
C GLY A 268 -3.55 5.15 -6.22
N LEU A 269 -2.61 4.30 -6.62
CA LEU A 269 -2.80 2.85 -6.71
C LEU A 269 -1.55 2.12 -6.21
N GLN A 270 -1.71 1.03 -5.45
CA GLN A 270 -0.63 0.07 -5.19
C GLN A 270 -0.96 -1.31 -5.72
N ILE A 271 0.06 -1.98 -6.27
CA ILE A 271 -0.06 -3.34 -6.80
C ILE A 271 0.80 -4.29 -5.97
N GLY A 272 0.11 -5.22 -5.30
CA GLY A 272 0.69 -6.21 -4.40
C GLY A 272 0.91 -7.56 -5.06
N THR A 273 0.07 -8.54 -4.71
CA THR A 273 0.17 -9.96 -5.08
C THR A 273 0.44 -10.24 -6.57
N ALA A 274 -0.04 -9.39 -7.48
CA ALA A 274 0.20 -9.56 -8.91
C ALA A 274 1.69 -9.51 -9.28
N THR A 275 2.54 -8.81 -8.50
CA THR A 275 3.99 -8.73 -8.76
C THR A 275 4.69 -10.10 -8.64
N PHE A 276 4.15 -11.02 -7.82
CA PHE A 276 4.70 -12.37 -7.70
C PHE A 276 4.50 -13.22 -8.95
N LYS A 277 3.44 -12.94 -9.72
CA LYS A 277 3.16 -13.61 -10.99
C LYS A 277 3.85 -12.90 -12.17
N ASP A 278 3.87 -11.57 -12.14
CA ASP A 278 4.50 -10.75 -13.17
C ASP A 278 5.19 -9.54 -12.55
N PRO A 279 6.52 -9.54 -12.43
CA PRO A 279 7.26 -8.43 -11.80
C PRO A 279 7.14 -7.11 -12.58
N ARG A 280 6.65 -7.13 -13.82
CA ARG A 280 6.45 -5.94 -14.68
C ARG A 280 5.01 -5.41 -14.63
N ILE A 281 4.16 -5.95 -13.76
CA ILE A 281 2.72 -5.65 -13.77
C ILE A 281 2.44 -4.16 -13.63
N CYS A 282 3.18 -3.42 -12.79
CA CYS A 282 3.02 -1.98 -12.63
C CYS A 282 3.18 -1.24 -13.96
N LYS A 283 4.25 -1.53 -14.72
CA LYS A 283 4.49 -0.96 -16.05
C LYS A 283 3.36 -1.28 -17.03
N LYS A 284 2.84 -2.50 -17.00
CA LYS A 284 1.73 -2.93 -17.86
C LYS A 284 0.44 -2.18 -17.53
N VAL A 285 0.15 -1.98 -16.26
CA VAL A 285 -1.02 -1.21 -15.79
C VAL A 285 -0.89 0.24 -16.24
N ILE A 286 0.25 0.90 -16.01
CA ILE A 286 0.50 2.29 -16.47
C ILE A 286 0.25 2.41 -17.99
N ALA A 287 0.84 1.51 -18.78
CA ALA A 287 0.66 1.52 -20.23
C ALA A 287 -0.80 1.25 -20.64
N GLY A 288 -1.52 0.42 -19.89
CA GLY A 288 -2.94 0.16 -20.13
C GLY A 288 -3.84 1.35 -19.78
N LEU A 289 -3.56 2.05 -18.67
CA LEU A 289 -4.24 3.29 -18.30
C LEU A 289 -4.08 4.35 -19.40
N SER A 290 -2.83 4.57 -19.85
CA SER A 290 -2.56 5.50 -20.95
C SER A 290 -3.34 5.14 -22.22
N ARG A 291 -3.33 3.86 -22.63
CA ARG A 291 -4.09 3.42 -23.82
C ARG A 291 -5.60 3.61 -23.66
N TRP A 292 -6.14 3.31 -22.49
CA TRP A 292 -7.57 3.49 -22.22
C TRP A 292 -7.95 4.96 -22.27
N CYS A 293 -7.15 5.85 -21.67
CA CYS A 293 -7.40 7.29 -21.74
C CYS A 293 -7.30 7.81 -23.18
N GLU A 294 -6.29 7.38 -23.96
CA GLU A 294 -6.15 7.72 -25.38
C GLU A 294 -7.42 7.31 -26.17
N SER A 295 -7.96 6.11 -25.93
CA SER A 295 -9.13 5.61 -26.67
C SER A 295 -10.47 6.21 -26.27
N HIS A 296 -10.55 6.81 -25.07
CA HIS A 296 -11.76 7.46 -24.55
C HIS A 296 -11.64 8.99 -24.54
N GLU A 297 -10.62 9.55 -25.21
CA GLU A 297 -10.37 10.99 -25.29
C GLU A 297 -10.20 11.68 -23.92
N VAL A 298 -9.77 10.92 -22.91
CA VAL A 298 -9.48 11.41 -21.56
C VAL A 298 -8.09 12.00 -21.54
N LYS A 299 -7.99 13.31 -21.27
CA LYS A 299 -6.71 14.03 -21.30
C LYS A 299 -5.89 13.85 -20.02
N ARG A 300 -6.54 13.75 -18.86
CA ARG A 300 -5.90 13.60 -17.56
C ARG A 300 -6.56 12.49 -16.78
N ILE A 301 -5.78 11.57 -16.21
CA ILE A 301 -6.32 10.47 -15.41
C ILE A 301 -7.09 10.96 -14.18
N SER A 302 -6.69 12.10 -13.63
CA SER A 302 -7.34 12.72 -12.47
C SER A 302 -8.78 13.16 -12.74
N ASP A 303 -9.16 13.38 -14.00
CA ASP A 303 -10.54 13.70 -14.38
C ASP A 303 -11.51 12.50 -14.17
N LEU A 304 -10.99 11.30 -13.94
CA LEU A 304 -11.77 10.08 -13.69
C LEU A 304 -12.01 9.78 -12.21
N ILE A 305 -11.29 10.45 -11.31
CA ILE A 305 -11.36 10.16 -9.87
C ILE A 305 -12.79 10.40 -9.40
N GLY A 306 -13.37 9.38 -8.77
CA GLY A 306 -14.73 9.47 -8.23
C GLY A 306 -15.83 9.47 -9.30
N GLY A 307 -15.52 9.11 -10.55
CA GLY A 307 -16.49 9.09 -11.66
C GLY A 307 -17.73 8.19 -11.45
N ALA A 308 -17.72 7.32 -10.44
CA ALA A 308 -18.87 6.50 -10.05
C ALA A 308 -19.81 7.15 -9.00
N HIS A 309 -19.54 8.39 -8.57
CA HIS A 309 -20.30 9.14 -7.55
C HIS A 309 -21.27 10.19 -8.14
N GLY A 310 -21.41 10.23 -9.47
CA GLY A 310 -22.23 11.18 -10.21
C GLY A 310 -23.68 10.77 -10.45
#